data_AF-A0AAT9LW71-F1
#
_entry.id   AF-A0AAT9LW71-F1
#
_cell.length_a   1.000
_cell.length_b   1.000
_cell.length_c   1.000
_cell.angle_alpha   90.00
_cell.angle_beta   90.00
_cell.angle_gamma   90.00
#
_symmetry.space_group_name_H-M   'P 1'
#
loop_
_entity.id
_entity.type
_entity.pdbx_description
1 polymer ?
#
loop_
_entity_poly.entity_id
_entity_poly.type
_entity_poly.pdbx_seq_one_letter_code
_entity_poly.pdbx_strand_id
1 'polypeptide(L)'
;MSRLPATVLLLVTLAVAALAVSNMDSPARIVLTVGFFLLVPGLAAVALARPAWTSVTWALAIGVSVAVDVLVAQAMLLLGWHPMWAFGALLAVSAGLLAVQVVRPA
;
A
#
# COMPACT_ATOMS: atom_id res chain seq x y z
N MET A 1 11.13 -4.01 -9.41
CA MET A 1 11.38 -4.32 -7.99
C MET A 1 11.85 -5.76 -7.89
N SER A 2 12.85 -6.07 -7.04
CA SER A 2 13.27 -7.47 -6.79
C SER A 2 12.30 -8.16 -5.84
N ARG A 3 12.39 -9.50 -5.70
CA ARG A 3 11.46 -10.27 -4.87
C ARG A 3 11.51 -9.89 -3.39
N LEU A 4 12.71 -9.64 -2.86
CA LEU A 4 12.89 -9.31 -1.45
C LEU A 4 12.10 -8.06 -0.99
N PRO A 5 12.23 -6.88 -1.63
CA PRO A 5 11.43 -5.71 -1.27
C PRO A 5 9.93 -5.93 -1.49
N ALA A 6 9.53 -6.68 -2.52
CA ALA A 6 8.11 -7.05 -2.71
C ALA A 6 7.58 -7.88 -1.54
N THR A 7 8.35 -8.88 -1.08
CA THR A 7 8.01 -9.72 0.08
C THR A 7 7.96 -8.89 1.36
N VAL A 8 8.92 -8.00 1.59
CA VAL A 8 8.94 -7.12 2.77
C VAL A 8 7.70 -6.24 2.81
N LEU A 9 7.36 -5.59 1.70
CA LEU A 9 6.16 -4.75 1.60
C LEU A 9 4.88 -5.56 1.76
N LEU A 10 4.86 -6.82 1.27
CA LEU A 10 3.72 -7.72 1.46
C LEU A 10 3.55 -8.08 2.94
N LEU A 11 4.64 -8.38 3.64
CA LEU A 11 4.61 -8.64 5.09
C LEU A 11 4.15 -7.41 5.87
N VAL A 12 4.58 -6.20 5.49
CA VAL A 12 4.08 -4.95 6.08
C VAL A 12 2.57 -4.81 5.85
N THR A 13 2.10 -5.10 4.63
CA THR A 13 0.66 -5.07 4.29
C THR A 13 -0.14 -6.04 5.16
N LEU A 14 0.34 -7.27 5.32
CA LEU A 14 -0.29 -8.28 6.16
C LEU A 14 -0.26 -7.91 7.65
N ALA A 15 0.85 -7.34 8.13
CA ALA A 15 0.96 -6.88 9.51
C ALA A 15 -0.03 -5.74 9.80
N VAL A 16 -0.16 -4.78 8.88
CA VAL A 16 -1.14 -3.69 8.99
C VAL A 16 -2.57 -4.24 8.98
N ALA A 17 -2.87 -5.20 8.10
CA ALA A 17 -4.17 -5.85 8.09
C ALA A 17 -4.46 -6.58 9.42
N ALA A 18 -3.49 -7.31 9.98
CA ALA A 18 -3.63 -8.00 11.26
C ALA A 18 -3.84 -7.03 12.43
N LEU A 19 -3.11 -5.91 12.44
CA LEU A 19 -3.30 -4.85 13.45
C LEU A 19 -4.65 -4.16 13.33
N ALA A 20 -5.15 -3.97 12.09
CA ALA A 20 -6.47 -3.41 11.84
C ALA A 20 -7.59 -4.32 12.35
N VAL A 21 -7.48 -5.64 12.13
CA VAL A 21 -8.49 -6.62 12.55
C VAL A 21 -8.45 -6.87 14.06
N SER A 22 -7.25 -6.91 14.66
CA SER A 22 -7.11 -7.11 16.11
C SER A 22 -7.49 -5.88 16.94
N ASN A 23 -7.76 -4.75 16.29
CA ASN A 23 -8.08 -3.46 16.92
C ASN A 23 -7.11 -3.07 18.04
N MET A 24 -5.83 -3.41 17.87
CA MET A 24 -4.80 -3.19 18.88
C MET A 24 -4.33 -1.74 18.84
N ASP A 25 -4.64 -0.97 19.89
CA ASP A 25 -4.13 0.40 20.04
C ASP A 25 -2.70 0.39 20.56
N SER A 26 -1.76 0.56 19.63
CA SER A 26 -0.33 0.61 19.91
C SER A 26 0.36 1.67 19.04
N PRO A 27 1.49 2.25 19.48
CA PRO A 27 2.29 3.13 18.64
C PRO A 27 2.74 2.45 17.33
N ALA A 28 2.97 1.13 17.37
CA ALA A 28 3.32 0.34 16.20
C ALA A 28 2.22 0.37 15.13
N ARG A 29 0.94 0.34 15.51
CA ARG A 29 -0.19 0.47 14.58
C ARG A 29 -0.13 1.78 13.82
N ILE A 30 0.14 2.89 14.50
CA ILE A 30 0.23 4.22 13.87
C ILE A 30 1.38 4.25 12.87
N VAL A 31 2.59 3.87 13.31
CA VAL A 31 3.79 3.89 12.46
C VAL A 31 3.61 3.02 11.21
N LEU A 32 3.10 1.80 11.37
CA LEU A 32 2.89 0.87 10.26
C LEU A 32 1.79 1.32 9.32
N THR A 33 0.70 1.88 9.84
CA THR A 33 -0.41 2.38 9.02
C THR A 33 0.02 3.59 8.20
N VAL A 34 0.73 4.55 8.81
CA VAL A 34 1.29 5.72 8.10
C VAL A 34 2.30 5.29 7.05
N GLY A 35 3.21 4.37 7.40
CA GLY A 35 4.18 3.83 6.46
C GLY A 35 3.52 3.09 5.30
N PHE A 36 2.43 2.35 5.56
CA PHE A 36 1.64 1.69 4.54
C PHE A 36 1.03 2.70 3.57
N PHE A 37 0.24 3.66 4.07
CA PHE A 37 -0.42 4.65 3.23
C PHE A 37 0.59 5.46 2.40
N LEU A 38 1.72 5.85 2.98
CA LEU A 38 2.71 6.66 2.29
C LEU A 38 3.44 5.90 1.16
N LEU A 39 3.72 4.61 1.34
CA LEU A 39 4.69 3.90 0.49
C LEU A 39 4.10 2.72 -0.28
N VAL A 40 3.22 1.93 0.35
CA VAL A 40 2.90 0.59 -0.14
C VAL A 40 2.05 0.61 -1.41
N PRO A 41 0.91 1.34 -1.51
CA PRO A 41 0.10 1.36 -2.72
C PRO A 41 0.89 1.84 -3.94
N GLY A 42 1.65 2.92 -3.77
CA GLY A 42 2.46 3.50 -4.82
C GLY A 42 3.62 2.60 -5.26
N LEU A 43 4.39 2.03 -4.33
CA LEU A 43 5.46 1.09 -4.68
C LEU A 43 4.91 -0.16 -5.37
N ALA A 44 3.77 -0.67 -4.91
CA ALA A 44 3.10 -1.82 -5.51
C ALA A 44 2.65 -1.54 -6.95
N ALA A 45 2.13 -0.33 -7.23
CA ALA A 45 1.73 0.07 -8.58
C ALA A 45 2.93 0.39 -9.48
N VAL A 46 3.85 1.25 -9.03
CA VAL A 46 4.99 1.76 -9.82
C VAL A 46 5.96 0.65 -10.19
N ALA A 47 6.12 -0.36 -9.34
CA ALA A 47 7.02 -1.48 -9.64
C ALA A 47 6.60 -2.30 -10.88
N LEU A 48 5.35 -2.20 -11.33
CA LEU A 48 4.90 -2.78 -12.60
C LEU A 48 5.46 -2.02 -13.82
N ALA A 49 5.64 -0.70 -13.70
CA ALA A 49 6.12 0.17 -14.78
C ALA A 49 7.65 0.13 -14.96
N ARG A 50 8.39 -0.43 -13.99
CA ARG A 50 9.86 -0.57 -13.99
C ARG A 50 10.60 0.71 -14.44
N PRO A 51 10.47 1.84 -13.73
CA PRO A 51 11.19 3.07 -14.08
C PRO A 51 12.70 2.84 -14.05
N ALA A 52 13.43 3.46 -14.99
CA ALA A 52 14.88 3.27 -15.09
C ALA A 52 15.67 3.89 -13.93
N TRP A 53 15.11 4.91 -13.27
CA TRP A 53 15.81 5.69 -12.24
C TRP A 53 15.18 5.48 -10.87
N THR A 54 16.02 5.23 -9.86
CA THR A 54 15.57 5.00 -8.48
C THR A 54 14.88 6.22 -7.89
N SER A 55 15.40 7.42 -8.14
CA SER A 55 14.79 8.68 -7.67
C SER A 55 13.38 8.89 -8.23
N VAL A 56 13.20 8.62 -9.53
CA VAL A 56 11.90 8.69 -10.20
C VAL A 56 10.94 7.65 -9.64
N THR A 57 11.43 6.44 -9.35
CA THR A 57 10.62 5.36 -8.74
C THR A 57 10.06 5.80 -7.39
N TRP A 58 10.89 6.37 -6.51
CA TRP A 58 10.45 6.85 -5.20
C TRP A 58 9.49 8.04 -5.29
N ALA A 59 9.79 9.02 -6.15
CA ALA A 59 8.93 10.17 -6.35
C ALA A 59 7.54 9.76 -6.86
N LEU A 60 7.49 8.86 -7.86
CA LEU A 60 6.24 8.31 -8.37
C LEU A 60 5.51 7.48 -7.33
N ALA A 61 6.22 6.64 -6.56
CA ALA A 61 5.58 5.82 -5.55
C ALA A 61 4.89 6.69 -4.49
N ILE A 62 5.57 7.68 -3.94
CA ILE A 62 4.96 8.60 -2.97
C ILE A 62 3.81 9.38 -3.61
N GLY A 63 4.01 9.91 -4.83
CA GLY A 63 2.96 10.65 -5.54
C GLY A 63 1.70 9.82 -5.81
N VAL A 64 1.87 8.55 -6.24
CA VAL A 64 0.76 7.63 -6.49
C VAL A 64 0.07 7.25 -5.19
N SER A 65 0.82 6.95 -4.13
CA SER A 65 0.25 6.67 -2.80
C SER A 65 -0.64 7.82 -2.33
N VAL A 66 -0.12 9.05 -2.32
CA VAL A 66 -0.87 10.24 -1.91
C VAL A 66 -2.09 10.47 -2.81
N ALA A 67 -1.94 10.30 -4.13
CA ALA A 67 -3.06 10.45 -5.06
C ALA A 67 -4.17 9.43 -4.79
N VAL A 68 -3.82 8.17 -4.54
CA VAL A 68 -4.78 7.12 -4.19
C VAL A 68 -5.47 7.44 -2.87
N ASP A 69 -4.75 7.90 -1.85
CA ASP A 69 -5.32 8.28 -0.56
C ASP A 69 -6.34 9.41 -0.70
N VAL A 70 -6.01 10.43 -1.50
CA VAL A 70 -6.94 11.53 -1.81
C VAL A 70 -8.17 11.02 -2.55
N LEU A 71 -8.00 10.16 -3.56
CA LEU A 71 -9.14 9.61 -4.32
C LEU A 71 -10.04 8.74 -3.44
N VAL A 72 -9.46 7.93 -2.56
CA VAL A 72 -10.21 7.11 -1.59
C VAL A 72 -10.96 8.00 -0.61
N ALA A 73 -10.33 9.05 -0.08
CA ALA A 73 -10.98 10.00 0.81
C ALA A 73 -12.16 10.70 0.11
N GLN A 74 -11.98 11.15 -1.14
CA GLN A 74 -13.06 11.75 -1.94
C GLN A 74 -14.19 10.74 -2.23
N ALA A 75 -13.85 9.49 -2.55
CA ALA A 75 -14.84 8.45 -2.75
C ALA A 75 -15.65 8.18 -1.47
N MET A 76 -15.03 8.18 -0.30
CA MET A 76 -15.74 8.05 0.99
C MET A 76 -16.65 9.24 1.28
N LEU A 77 -16.27 10.46 0.86
CA LEU A 77 -17.14 11.63 1.00
C LEU A 77 -18.37 11.55 0.08
N LEU A 78 -18.21 11.01 -1.13
CA LEU A 78 -19.29 10.93 -2.13
C LEU A 78 -20.20 9.71 -1.97
N LEU A 79 -19.64 8.56 -1.59
CA LEU A 79 -20.34 7.27 -1.54
C LEU A 79 -20.78 6.87 -0.13
N GLY A 80 -20.44 7.67 0.88
CA GLY A 80 -20.71 7.39 2.28
C GLY A 80 -19.46 6.96 3.05
N TRP A 81 -19.42 7.35 4.33
CA TRP A 81 -18.25 7.20 5.18
C TRP A 81 -18.07 5.74 5.63
N HIS A 82 -17.29 4.98 4.85
CA HIS A 82 -17.00 3.56 5.09
C HIS A 82 -15.49 3.28 5.19
N PRO A 83 -14.82 3.73 6.26
CA PRO A 83 -13.35 3.65 6.39
C PRO A 83 -12.81 2.22 6.38
N MET A 84 -13.54 1.26 6.98
CA MET A 84 -13.12 -0.14 7.00
C MET A 84 -13.11 -0.76 5.60
N TRP A 85 -14.09 -0.42 4.77
CA TRP A 85 -14.19 -0.92 3.39
C TRP A 85 -13.12 -0.29 2.50
N ALA A 86 -12.94 1.03 2.60
CA ALA A 86 -11.90 1.76 1.88
C ALA A 86 -10.50 1.22 2.20
N PHE A 87 -10.21 1.04 3.49
CA PHE A 87 -8.92 0.52 3.92
C PHE A 87 -8.72 -0.95 3.52
N GLY A 88 -9.75 -1.78 3.68
CA GLY A 88 -9.73 -3.18 3.25
C GLY A 88 -9.49 -3.33 1.75
N ALA A 89 -10.12 -2.49 0.93
CA ALA A 89 -9.91 -2.47 -0.52
C ALA A 89 -8.47 -2.09 -0.88
N LEU A 90 -7.93 -1.06 -0.24
CA LEU A 90 -6.55 -0.61 -0.47
C LEU A 90 -5.53 -1.69 -0.07
N LEU A 91 -5.75 -2.37 1.06
CA LEU A 91 -4.95 -3.52 1.51
C LEU A 91 -5.01 -4.66 0.50
N ALA A 92 -6.20 -5.03 0.04
CA ALA A 92 -6.41 -6.13 -0.90
C ALA A 92 -5.73 -5.85 -2.26
N VAL A 93 -5.91 -4.65 -2.81
CA VAL A 93 -5.27 -4.24 -4.07
C VAL A 93 -3.76 -4.25 -3.93
N SER A 94 -3.22 -3.65 -2.87
CA SER A 94 -1.78 -3.60 -2.61
C SER A 94 -1.18 -5.00 -2.45
N ALA A 95 -1.83 -5.86 -1.65
CA ALA A 95 -1.40 -7.24 -1.45
C ALA A 95 -1.41 -8.04 -2.76
N GLY A 96 -2.45 -7.89 -3.58
CA GLY A 96 -2.55 -8.54 -4.88
C GLY A 96 -1.43 -8.12 -5.84
N LEU A 97 -1.18 -6.81 -5.95
CA LEU A 97 -0.09 -6.27 -6.77
C LEU A 97 1.28 -6.76 -6.30
N LEU A 98 1.51 -6.81 -4.99
CA LEU A 98 2.76 -7.30 -4.41
C LEU A 98 2.92 -8.82 -4.59
N ALA A 99 1.85 -9.61 -4.42
CA ALA A 99 1.87 -11.05 -4.65
C ALA A 99 2.25 -11.38 -6.10
N VAL A 100 1.70 -10.65 -7.07
CA VAL A 100 2.09 -10.78 -8.49
C VAL A 100 3.59 -10.54 -8.67
N GLN A 101 4.16 -9.55 -7.97
CA GLN A 101 5.58 -9.25 -8.07
C GLN A 101 6.48 -10.27 -7.38
N VAL A 102 6.02 -10.89 -6.30
CA VAL A 102 6.74 -11.98 -5.62
C VAL A 102 6.80 -13.22 -6.53
N VAL A 103 5.71 -13.54 -7.22
CA VAL A 103 5.59 -14.75 -8.04
C VAL A 103 6.22 -14.60 -9.43
N ARG A 104 6.26 -13.39 -10.00
CA ARG A 104 6.82 -13.17 -11.34
C ARG A 104 8.28 -13.69 -11.44
N PRO A 105 8.63 -14.42 -12.52
CA PRO A 105 10.02 -14.74 -12.82
C PRO A 105 10.80 -13.46 -13.11
N ALA A 106 12.07 -13.44 -12.67
CA ALA A 106 12.97 -12.29 -12.81
C ALA A 106 13.23 -11.95 -14.29
#